data_AF-A0A0N4W6Y4-F1
#
_entry.id   AF-A0A0N4W6Y4-F1
#
_cell.length_a   1.000
_cell.length_b   1.000
_cell.length_c   1.000
_cell.angle_alpha   90.00
_cell.angle_beta   90.00
_cell.angle_gamma   90.00
#
_symmetry.space_group_name_H-M   'P 1'
#
loop_
_entity.id
_entity.type
_entity.pdbx_description
1 polymer ?
#
loop_
_entity_poly.entity_id
_entity_poly.type
_entity_poly.pdbx_seq_one_letter_code
_entity_poly.pdbx_strand_id
1 'polypeptide(L)'
;MYVPSDDDLRNAIERLAVFVAKNGPDFEKMTMDKQEGNPKFAFLYGGPFNEYYRFCVEREVQKIHGPPPPHHGNGMGPPQPESEFMRRMNSQKEQLRQQIIDSERNLKAHLDSIPAMKEAQVAQAVVMSESQKMSQILANVNFDVAPLGAMLDQLNGGKCSKDLVSTSRKWIFEHCQTDQLREVVLTYLLSRVKDSQANDNFRLNVLYIINDWAYQW
;
A
#
# COMPACT_ATOMS: atom_id res chain seq x y z
N MET A 1 19.49 37.30 45.65
CA MET A 1 18.10 36.88 45.33
C MET A 1 17.13 37.93 45.83
N TYR A 2 16.59 38.74 44.92
CA TYR A 2 15.72 39.86 45.27
C TYR A 2 14.26 39.41 45.19
N VAL A 3 13.54 39.45 46.32
CA VAL A 3 12.13 39.06 46.41
C VAL A 3 11.28 40.31 46.17
N PRO A 4 10.22 40.26 45.33
CA PRO A 4 9.30 41.38 45.17
C PRO A 4 8.70 41.79 46.52
N SER A 5 8.76 43.08 46.86
CA SER A 5 8.04 43.64 48.01
C SER A 5 6.53 43.77 47.75
N ASP A 6 6.14 43.73 46.48
CA ASP A 6 4.75 43.73 46.02
C ASP A 6 4.17 42.31 46.10
N ASP A 7 3.18 42.13 46.98
CA ASP A 7 2.53 40.84 47.21
C ASP A 7 1.79 40.33 45.96
N ASP A 8 1.23 41.21 45.12
CA ASP A 8 0.54 40.81 43.89
C ASP A 8 1.54 40.29 42.85
N LEU A 9 2.69 40.94 42.71
CA LEU A 9 3.76 40.49 41.81
C LEU A 9 4.35 39.15 42.28
N ARG A 10 4.57 38.99 43.59
CA ARG A 10 5.05 37.72 44.17
C ARG A 10 4.06 36.59 43.91
N ASN A 11 2.77 36.82 44.17
CA ASN A 11 1.72 35.84 43.94
C ASN A 11 1.59 35.46 42.45
N ALA A 12 1.74 36.42 41.53
CA ALA A 12 1.72 36.15 40.10
C ALA A 12 2.91 35.27 39.66
N ILE A 13 4.11 35.57 40.16
CA ILE A 13 5.34 34.79 39.91
C ILE A 13 5.18 33.35 40.43
N GLU A 14 4.72 33.16 41.66
CA GLU A 14 4.55 31.84 42.25
C GLU A 14 3.49 31.00 41.52
N ARG A 15 2.36 31.62 41.13
CA ARG A 15 1.31 30.93 40.35
C ARG A 15 1.80 30.50 38.98
N LEU A 16 2.54 31.38 38.29
CA LEU A 16 3.11 31.05 36.99
C LEU A 16 4.16 29.95 37.11
N ALA A 17 4.98 29.98 38.17
CA ALA A 17 5.98 28.96 38.44
C ALA A 17 5.36 27.56 38.65
N VAL A 18 4.29 27.46 39.44
CA VAL A 18 3.53 26.20 39.61
C VAL A 18 2.93 25.74 38.28
N PHE A 19 2.41 26.67 37.48
CA PHE A 19 1.78 26.35 36.20
C PHE A 19 2.79 25.80 35.19
N VAL A 20 3.93 26.46 35.04
CA VAL A 20 5.02 26.05 34.14
C VAL A 20 5.63 24.74 34.60
N ALA A 21 5.82 24.55 35.92
CA ALA A 21 6.33 23.30 36.46
C ALA A 21 5.43 22.09 36.16
N LYS A 22 4.11 22.27 36.06
CA LYS A 22 3.15 21.20 35.74
C LYS A 22 2.98 20.93 34.24
N ASN A 23 3.01 21.97 33.42
CA ASN A 23 2.67 21.88 31.99
C ASN A 23 3.90 21.86 31.07
N GLY A 24 5.09 22.16 31.60
CA GLY A 24 6.34 22.16 30.86
C GLY A 24 6.75 23.55 30.33
N PRO A 25 8.00 23.65 29.84
CA PRO A 25 8.62 24.92 29.43
C PRO A 25 8.00 25.53 28.16
N ASP A 26 7.30 24.75 27.34
CA ASP A 26 6.59 25.28 26.17
C ASP A 26 5.51 26.31 26.57
N PHE A 27 4.92 26.12 27.76
CA PHE A 27 3.90 27.04 28.25
C PHE A 27 4.47 28.37 28.76
N GLU A 28 5.70 28.35 29.28
CA GLU A 28 6.43 29.56 29.63
C GLU A 28 6.62 30.43 28.37
N LYS A 29 7.05 29.81 27.27
CA LYS A 29 7.24 30.51 25.99
C LYS A 29 5.92 31.08 25.43
N MET A 30 4.82 30.32 25.51
CA MET A 30 3.50 30.83 25.12
C MET A 30 3.04 32.02 25.99
N THR A 31 3.39 32.01 27.28
CA THR A 31 3.03 33.09 28.20
C THR A 31 3.89 34.33 27.96
N MET A 32 5.17 34.14 27.62
CA MET A 32 6.03 35.20 27.12
C MET A 32 5.38 35.84 25.89
N ASP A 33 5.24 35.12 24.78
CA ASP A 33 4.74 35.69 23.51
C ASP A 33 3.38 36.44 23.67
N LYS A 34 2.49 35.98 24.56
CA LYS A 34 1.20 36.64 24.84
C LYS A 34 1.28 37.89 25.72
N GLN A 35 2.30 38.00 26.57
CA GLN A 35 2.46 39.10 27.54
C GLN A 35 3.63 40.03 27.16
N GLU A 36 4.08 39.96 25.90
CA GLU A 36 5.10 40.84 25.35
C GLU A 36 4.69 42.31 25.50
N GLY A 37 5.54 43.12 26.13
CA GLY A 37 5.26 44.53 26.43
C GLY A 37 4.52 44.79 27.74
N ASN A 38 4.11 43.77 28.51
CA ASN A 38 3.48 43.96 29.82
C ASN A 38 4.54 44.13 30.93
N PRO A 39 4.64 45.29 31.61
CA PRO A 39 5.64 45.51 32.65
C PRO A 39 5.50 44.56 33.85
N LYS A 40 4.31 43.98 34.08
CA LYS A 40 4.09 43.00 35.16
C LYS A 40 4.74 41.64 34.88
N PHE A 41 5.00 41.31 33.61
CA PHE A 41 5.66 40.07 33.18
C PHE A 41 7.09 40.31 32.68
N ALA A 42 7.66 41.49 32.93
CA ALA A 42 9.03 41.83 32.54
C ALA A 42 10.07 40.84 33.13
N PHE A 43 9.76 40.19 34.25
CA PHE A 43 10.60 39.15 34.85
C PHE A 43 10.79 37.92 33.94
N LEU A 44 9.90 37.65 32.98
CA LEU A 44 10.07 36.56 32.01
C LEU A 44 11.12 36.87 30.94
N TYR A 45 11.40 38.16 30.70
CA TYR A 45 12.32 38.64 29.65
C TYR A 45 13.69 39.05 30.19
N GLY A 46 14.08 38.55 31.36
CA GLY A 46 15.34 38.92 32.02
C GLY A 46 15.26 40.25 32.79
N GLY A 47 14.06 40.75 33.09
CA GLY A 47 13.86 41.90 33.97
C GLY A 47 14.11 41.59 35.46
N PRO A 48 13.87 42.56 36.35
CA PRO A 48 13.98 42.34 37.79
C PRO A 48 13.09 41.17 38.22
N PHE A 49 13.53 40.39 39.22
CA PHE A 49 12.86 39.19 39.74
C PHE A 49 12.88 37.94 38.84
N ASN A 50 13.58 37.95 37.70
CA ASN A 50 13.80 36.75 36.88
C ASN A 50 14.45 35.61 37.68
N GLU A 51 15.47 35.91 38.49
CA GLU A 51 16.13 34.91 39.36
C GLU A 51 15.17 34.30 40.38
N TYR A 52 14.24 35.10 40.92
CA TYR A 52 13.25 34.64 41.88
C TYR A 52 12.21 33.73 41.22
N TYR A 53 11.73 34.11 40.03
CA TYR A 53 10.85 33.26 39.22
C TYR A 53 11.51 31.93 38.86
N ARG A 54 12.76 31.93 38.36
CA ARG A 54 13.49 30.70 38.00
C ARG A 54 13.65 29.75 39.18
N PHE A 55 13.98 30.27 40.36
CA PHE A 55 14.06 29.46 41.57
C PHE A 55 12.69 28.90 41.99
N CYS A 56 11.61 29.69 41.89
CA CYS A 56 10.27 29.20 42.17
C CYS A 56 9.89 28.07 41.20
N VAL A 57 10.15 28.23 39.89
CA VAL A 57 9.90 27.17 38.89
C VAL A 57 10.70 25.92 39.24
N GLU A 58 12.00 26.06 39.51
CA GLU A 58 12.88 24.94 39.85
C GLU A 58 12.44 24.23 41.14
N ARG A 59 12.05 24.98 42.17
CA ARG A 59 11.50 24.42 43.42
C ARG A 59 10.22 23.63 43.17
N GLU A 60 9.30 24.13 42.34
CA GLU A 60 8.05 23.43 42.03
C GLU A 60 8.27 22.23 41.11
N VAL A 61 9.20 22.31 40.14
CA VAL A 61 9.63 21.17 39.30
C VAL A 61 10.26 20.09 40.17
N GLN A 62 11.12 20.44 41.14
CA GLN A 62 11.72 19.48 42.07
C GLN A 62 10.69 18.81 42.99
N LYS A 63 9.63 19.53 43.39
CA LYS A 63 8.51 18.92 44.14
C LYS A 63 7.71 17.93 43.30
N ILE A 64 7.57 18.17 41.99
CA ILE A 64 6.81 17.31 41.08
C ILE A 64 7.63 16.10 40.62
N HIS A 65 8.91 16.30 40.29
CA HIS A 65 9.77 15.29 39.67
C HIS A 65 10.78 14.63 40.63
N GLY A 66 10.84 15.04 41.90
CA GLY A 66 11.85 14.60 42.86
C GLY A 66 13.19 15.34 42.68
N PRO A 67 14.16 15.17 43.60
CA PRO A 67 15.44 15.88 43.54
C PRO A 67 16.15 15.57 42.21
N PRO A 68 16.75 16.59 41.55
CA PRO A 68 17.49 16.34 40.33
C PRO A 68 18.75 15.53 40.66
N PRO A 69 19.22 14.66 39.76
CA PRO A 69 20.56 14.11 39.88
C PRO A 69 21.56 15.29 39.88
N PRO A 70 22.62 15.25 40.71
CA PRO A 70 23.57 16.35 40.79
C PRO A 70 24.21 16.58 39.42
N HIS A 71 23.99 17.78 38.87
CA HIS A 71 24.61 18.27 37.64
C HIS A 71 26.14 18.24 37.83
N HIS A 72 26.79 17.22 37.27
CA HIS A 72 28.23 17.22 37.07
C HIS A 72 28.50 17.79 35.68
N GLY A 73 29.17 18.94 35.67
CA GLY A 73 29.66 19.57 34.45
C GLY A 73 30.57 18.66 33.64
N ASN A 74 30.67 18.97 32.35
CA ASN A 74 31.59 18.45 31.35
C ASN A 74 32.77 17.62 31.92
N GLY A 75 32.66 16.31 31.79
CA GLY A 75 33.75 15.38 31.99
C GLY A 75 33.40 14.06 31.35
N MET A 76 34.10 13.68 30.29
CA MET A 76 34.07 12.33 29.74
C MET A 76 34.49 11.35 30.84
N GLY A 77 33.50 10.72 31.48
CA GLY A 77 33.66 9.60 32.40
C GLY A 77 32.99 8.35 31.82
N PRO A 78 33.45 7.15 32.20
CA PRO A 78 32.95 5.89 31.64
C PRO A 78 31.44 5.74 31.90
N PRO A 79 30.69 5.08 31.00
CA PRO A 79 29.23 5.02 31.09
C PRO A 79 28.82 4.32 32.39
N GLN A 80 27.98 4.99 33.19
CA GLN A 80 27.34 4.37 34.35
C GLN A 80 26.50 3.16 33.89
N PRO A 81 26.45 2.06 34.66
CA PRO A 81 25.66 0.89 34.31
C PRO A 81 24.18 1.29 34.22
N GLU A 82 23.65 1.23 33.01
CA GLU A 82 22.26 1.48 32.68
C GLU A 82 21.34 0.65 33.60
N SER A 83 20.43 1.30 34.33
CA SER A 83 19.48 0.61 35.21
C SER A 83 18.71 -0.46 34.43
N GLU A 84 18.49 -1.65 35.01
CA GLU A 84 17.79 -2.76 34.33
C GLU A 84 16.42 -2.37 33.76
N PHE A 85 15.75 -1.40 34.41
CA PHE A 85 14.51 -0.82 33.95
C PHE A 85 14.67 -0.10 32.59
N MET A 86 15.71 0.71 32.43
CA MET A 86 16.02 1.37 31.14
C MET A 86 16.36 0.35 30.05
N ARG A 87 17.12 -0.72 30.37
CA ARG A 87 17.38 -1.81 29.40
C ARG A 87 16.10 -2.52 28.96
N ARG A 88 15.18 -2.80 29.88
CA ARG A 88 13.88 -3.42 29.56
C ARG A 88 13.01 -2.50 28.69
N MET A 89 12.94 -1.21 29.01
CA MET A 89 12.22 -0.24 28.18
C MET A 89 12.86 -0.07 26.80
N ASN A 90 14.19 0.01 26.72
CA ASN A 90 14.89 0.13 25.44
C ASN A 90 14.71 -1.12 24.58
N SER A 91 14.72 -2.31 25.19
CA SER A 91 14.40 -3.57 24.52
C SER A 91 12.96 -3.61 24.01
N GLN A 92 11.98 -3.17 24.81
CA GLN A 92 10.58 -3.09 24.39
C GLN A 92 10.37 -2.07 23.26
N LYS A 93 11.05 -0.92 23.32
CA LYS A 93 11.04 0.09 22.27
C LYS A 93 11.59 -0.45 20.96
N GLU A 94 12.67 -1.23 21.02
CA GLU A 94 13.25 -1.85 19.83
C GLU A 94 12.36 -2.95 19.25
N GLN A 95 11.73 -3.77 20.10
CA GLN A 95 10.74 -4.75 19.66
C GLN A 95 9.55 -4.10 18.93
N LEU A 96 9.01 -3.00 19.48
CA LEU A 96 7.91 -2.26 18.84
C LEU A 96 8.35 -1.63 17.53
N ARG A 97 9.57 -1.07 17.46
CA ARG A 97 10.14 -0.55 16.20
C ARG A 97 10.27 -1.62 15.14
N GLN A 98 10.76 -2.80 15.52
CA GLN A 98 10.89 -3.93 14.59
C GLN A 98 9.51 -4.38 14.08
N GLN A 99 8.50 -4.45 14.96
CA GLN A 99 7.13 -4.76 14.54
C GLN A 99 6.56 -3.73 13.57
N ILE A 100 6.83 -2.44 13.76
CA ILE A 100 6.42 -1.39 12.82
C ILE A 100 7.05 -1.65 11.46
N ILE A 101 8.37 -1.84 11.40
CA ILE A 101 9.10 -2.10 10.15
C ILE A 101 8.55 -3.34 9.43
N ASP A 102 8.31 -4.42 10.17
CA ASP A 102 7.82 -5.67 9.61
C ASP A 102 6.38 -5.50 9.08
N SER A 103 5.53 -4.80 9.82
CA SER A 103 4.15 -4.50 9.40
C SER A 103 4.09 -3.59 8.17
N GLU A 104 4.97 -2.58 8.08
CA GLU A 104 5.09 -1.69 6.93
C GLU A 104 5.58 -2.44 5.69
N ARG A 105 6.57 -3.34 5.86
CA ARG A 105 7.02 -4.22 4.77
C ARG A 105 5.91 -5.13 4.29
N ASN A 106 5.16 -5.73 5.21
CA ASN A 106 4.05 -6.61 4.84
C ASN A 106 2.94 -5.84 4.12
N LEU A 107 2.56 -4.66 4.61
CA LEU A 107 1.56 -3.79 3.97
C LEU A 107 2.02 -3.35 2.58
N LYS A 108 3.29 -2.95 2.45
CA LYS A 108 3.88 -2.58 1.16
C LYS A 108 3.86 -3.74 0.17
N ALA A 109 4.24 -4.94 0.60
CA ALA A 109 4.19 -6.13 -0.25
C ALA A 109 2.76 -6.41 -0.76
N HIS A 110 1.76 -6.24 0.10
CA HIS A 110 0.35 -6.32 -0.32
C HIS A 110 0.01 -5.25 -1.36
N LEU A 111 0.33 -3.98 -1.11
CA LEU A 111 0.06 -2.88 -2.04
C LEU A 111 0.75 -3.09 -3.40
N ASP A 112 1.99 -3.57 -3.39
CA ASP A 112 2.78 -3.85 -4.59
C ASP A 112 2.17 -5.01 -5.42
N SER A 113 1.47 -5.96 -4.77
CA SER A 113 0.79 -7.07 -5.45
C SER A 113 -0.58 -6.70 -6.06
N ILE A 114 -1.25 -5.66 -5.54
CA ILE A 114 -2.60 -5.28 -5.97
C ILE A 114 -2.69 -4.96 -7.47
N PRO A 115 -1.78 -4.18 -8.08
CA PRO A 115 -1.83 -3.88 -9.51
C PRO A 115 -1.79 -5.14 -10.37
N ALA A 116 -0.85 -6.05 -10.11
CA ALA A 116 -0.73 -7.30 -10.86
C ALA A 116 -1.97 -8.20 -10.70
N MET A 117 -2.51 -8.29 -9.49
CA MET A 117 -3.74 -9.05 -9.22
C MET A 117 -4.95 -8.44 -9.95
N LYS A 118 -5.05 -7.11 -10.01
CA LYS A 118 -6.11 -6.41 -10.77
C LYS A 118 -5.96 -6.67 -12.27
N GLU A 119 -4.76 -6.57 -12.81
CA GLU A 119 -4.48 -6.82 -14.22
C GLU A 119 -4.85 -8.27 -14.61
N ALA A 120 -4.45 -9.25 -13.78
CA ALA A 120 -4.82 -10.65 -13.97
C ALA A 120 -6.34 -10.86 -13.91
N GLN A 121 -7.04 -10.23 -12.95
CA GLN A 121 -8.50 -10.30 -12.88
C GLN A 121 -9.19 -9.70 -14.11
N VAL A 122 -8.72 -8.55 -14.59
CA VAL A 122 -9.27 -7.92 -15.81
C VAL A 122 -9.04 -8.81 -17.01
N ALA A 123 -7.83 -9.34 -17.19
CA ALA A 123 -7.50 -10.25 -18.28
C ALA A 123 -8.40 -11.51 -18.25
N GLN A 124 -8.59 -12.10 -17.07
CA GLN A 124 -9.46 -13.26 -16.91
C GLN A 124 -10.93 -12.92 -17.22
N ALA A 125 -11.43 -11.77 -16.75
CA ALA A 125 -12.80 -11.33 -17.01
C ALA A 125 -13.06 -11.11 -18.51
N VAL A 126 -12.08 -10.57 -19.24
CA VAL A 126 -12.16 -10.43 -20.70
C VAL A 126 -12.27 -11.80 -21.37
N VAL A 127 -11.37 -12.74 -21.03
CA VAL A 127 -11.39 -14.11 -21.61
C VAL A 127 -12.72 -14.82 -21.31
N MET A 128 -13.23 -14.71 -20.08
CA MET A 128 -14.53 -15.27 -19.70
C MET A 128 -15.67 -14.64 -20.50
N SER A 129 -15.68 -13.31 -20.67
CA SER A 129 -16.70 -12.62 -21.45
C SER A 129 -16.67 -13.02 -22.93
N GLU A 130 -15.47 -13.14 -23.53
CA GLU A 130 -15.32 -13.60 -24.91
C GLU A 130 -15.82 -15.05 -25.08
N SER A 131 -15.47 -15.93 -24.15
CA SER A 131 -15.91 -17.34 -24.16
C SER A 131 -17.42 -17.45 -24.02
N GLN A 132 -18.02 -16.66 -23.12
CA GLN A 132 -19.46 -16.61 -22.93
C GLN A 132 -20.17 -16.09 -24.18
N LYS A 133 -19.66 -15.02 -24.82
CA LYS A 133 -20.21 -14.50 -26.08
C LYS A 133 -20.16 -15.56 -27.18
N MET A 134 -19.04 -16.30 -27.29
CA MET A 134 -18.92 -17.39 -28.25
C MET A 134 -19.97 -18.47 -28.02
N SER A 135 -20.16 -18.93 -26.78
CA SER A 135 -21.20 -19.90 -26.45
C SER A 135 -22.62 -19.39 -26.76
N GLN A 136 -22.90 -18.11 -26.50
CA GLN A 136 -24.19 -17.49 -26.83
C GLN A 136 -24.43 -17.45 -28.34
N ILE A 137 -23.43 -17.07 -29.14
CA ILE A 137 -23.53 -17.04 -30.60
C ILE A 137 -23.86 -18.43 -31.14
N LEU A 138 -23.11 -19.45 -30.71
CA LEU A 138 -23.32 -20.85 -31.12
C LEU A 138 -24.72 -21.37 -30.75
N ALA A 139 -25.20 -21.04 -29.55
CA ALA A 139 -26.54 -21.40 -29.10
C ALA A 139 -27.64 -20.71 -29.93
N ASN A 140 -27.46 -19.44 -30.27
CA ASN A 140 -28.44 -18.66 -31.04
C ASN A 140 -28.63 -19.20 -32.46
N VAL A 141 -27.57 -19.74 -33.07
CA VAL A 141 -27.64 -20.37 -34.40
C VAL A 141 -27.89 -21.88 -34.35
N ASN A 142 -28.06 -22.44 -33.16
CA ASN A 142 -28.23 -23.88 -32.91
C ASN A 142 -27.17 -24.73 -33.65
N PHE A 143 -25.91 -24.29 -33.58
CA PHE A 143 -24.80 -24.91 -34.29
C PHE A 143 -23.91 -25.71 -33.34
N ASP A 144 -23.81 -27.02 -33.56
CA ASP A 144 -22.91 -27.88 -32.81
C ASP A 144 -21.50 -27.83 -33.39
N VAL A 145 -20.62 -27.11 -32.69
CA VAL A 145 -19.21 -26.98 -33.06
C VAL A 145 -18.30 -28.04 -32.42
N ALA A 146 -18.84 -28.90 -31.54
CA ALA A 146 -18.03 -29.87 -30.79
C ALA A 146 -17.16 -30.80 -31.67
N PRO A 147 -17.64 -31.31 -32.82
CA PRO A 147 -16.81 -32.14 -33.70
C PRO A 147 -15.59 -31.39 -34.24
N LEU A 148 -15.76 -30.11 -34.63
CA LEU A 148 -14.66 -29.26 -35.05
C LEU A 148 -13.71 -28.96 -33.89
N GLY A 149 -14.25 -28.66 -32.71
CA GLY A 149 -13.46 -28.44 -31.49
C GLY A 149 -12.52 -29.59 -31.20
N ALA A 150 -13.01 -30.84 -31.26
CA ALA A 150 -12.19 -32.03 -31.04
C ALA A 150 -11.05 -32.21 -32.06
N MET A 151 -11.26 -31.78 -33.32
CA MET A 151 -10.20 -31.79 -34.34
C MET A 151 -9.16 -30.69 -34.07
N LEU A 152 -9.61 -29.51 -33.68
CA LEU A 152 -8.74 -28.39 -33.31
C LEU A 152 -7.90 -28.70 -32.05
N ASP A 153 -8.45 -29.40 -31.07
CA ASP A 153 -7.72 -29.82 -29.88
C ASP A 153 -6.61 -30.81 -30.20
N GLN A 154 -6.85 -31.72 -31.16
CA GLN A 154 -5.82 -32.63 -31.65
C GLN A 154 -4.72 -31.91 -32.42
N LEU A 155 -5.07 -30.90 -33.21
CA LEU A 155 -4.11 -30.01 -33.89
C LEU A 155 -3.27 -29.23 -32.87
N ASN A 156 -3.89 -28.73 -31.80
CA ASN A 156 -3.17 -28.03 -30.74
C ASN A 156 -2.26 -28.98 -29.94
N GLY A 157 -2.66 -30.25 -29.78
CA GLY A 157 -1.85 -31.32 -29.19
C GLY A 157 -0.70 -31.85 -30.07
N GLY A 158 -0.46 -31.27 -31.25
CA GLY A 158 0.67 -31.62 -32.11
C GLY A 158 0.49 -32.89 -32.94
N LYS A 159 -0.72 -33.45 -33.04
CA LYS A 159 -1.01 -34.61 -33.90
C LYS A 159 -1.06 -34.20 -35.38
N CYS A 160 -0.77 -35.16 -36.26
CA CYS A 160 -0.56 -35.04 -37.71
C CYS A 160 -1.34 -33.89 -38.39
N SER A 161 -0.61 -32.83 -38.75
CA SER A 161 -1.18 -31.53 -39.19
C SER A 161 -1.96 -31.63 -40.51
N LYS A 162 -1.45 -32.36 -41.53
CA LYS A 162 -2.04 -32.34 -42.89
C LYS A 162 -3.41 -33.02 -42.99
N ASP A 163 -3.55 -34.21 -42.41
CA ASP A 163 -4.82 -34.96 -42.47
C ASP A 163 -5.91 -34.33 -41.61
N LEU A 164 -5.53 -33.81 -40.44
CA LEU A 164 -6.46 -33.10 -39.54
C LEU A 164 -6.89 -31.75 -40.13
N VAL A 165 -5.99 -31.00 -40.78
CA VAL A 165 -6.34 -29.77 -41.52
C VAL A 165 -7.34 -30.10 -42.64
N SER A 166 -7.08 -31.14 -43.43
CA SER A 166 -7.99 -31.59 -44.50
C SER A 166 -9.36 -32.02 -43.97
N THR A 167 -9.39 -32.77 -42.86
CA THR A 167 -10.62 -33.26 -42.23
C THR A 167 -11.43 -32.11 -41.62
N SER A 168 -10.77 -31.17 -40.94
CA SER A 168 -11.40 -29.97 -40.37
C SER A 168 -12.01 -29.10 -41.46
N ARG A 169 -11.28 -28.87 -42.56
CA ARG A 169 -11.77 -28.15 -43.73
C ARG A 169 -13.01 -28.82 -44.33
N LYS A 170 -12.96 -30.13 -44.54
CA LYS A 170 -14.09 -30.89 -45.09
C LYS A 170 -15.33 -30.75 -44.20
N TRP A 171 -15.16 -30.87 -42.88
CA TRP A 171 -16.25 -30.68 -41.93
C TRP A 171 -16.85 -29.27 -42.02
N ILE A 172 -16.01 -28.23 -42.06
CA ILE A 172 -16.46 -26.84 -42.19
C ILE A 172 -17.28 -26.66 -43.48
N PHE A 173 -16.82 -27.21 -44.60
CA PHE A 173 -17.53 -27.11 -45.87
C PHE A 173 -18.90 -27.81 -45.84
N GLU A 174 -18.97 -29.00 -45.25
CA GLU A 174 -20.20 -29.79 -45.18
C GLU A 174 -21.26 -29.18 -44.25
N HIS A 175 -20.83 -28.53 -43.16
CA HIS A 175 -21.73 -28.07 -42.08
C HIS A 175 -21.96 -26.56 -42.07
N CYS A 176 -21.09 -25.75 -42.68
CA CYS A 176 -21.20 -24.28 -42.72
C CYS A 176 -21.68 -23.80 -44.11
N GLN A 177 -22.92 -24.16 -44.45
CA GLN A 177 -23.48 -23.92 -45.79
C GLN A 177 -24.06 -22.51 -45.98
N THR A 178 -24.32 -21.78 -44.89
CA THR A 178 -24.90 -20.43 -44.93
C THR A 178 -23.88 -19.38 -44.50
N ASP A 179 -24.05 -18.14 -44.97
CA ASP A 179 -23.19 -17.01 -44.60
C ASP A 179 -23.16 -16.76 -43.09
N GLN A 180 -24.28 -16.97 -42.41
CA GLN A 180 -24.35 -16.90 -40.95
C GLN A 180 -23.45 -17.97 -40.29
N LEU A 181 -23.52 -19.22 -40.74
CA LEU A 181 -22.67 -20.28 -40.18
C LEU A 181 -21.19 -20.07 -40.51
N ARG A 182 -20.89 -19.50 -41.68
CA ARG A 182 -19.52 -19.14 -42.08
C ARG A 182 -18.93 -18.06 -41.17
N GLU A 183 -19.70 -17.03 -40.85
CA GLU A 183 -19.28 -15.99 -39.92
C GLU A 183 -19.07 -16.55 -38.50
N VAL A 184 -19.99 -17.40 -38.03
CA VAL A 184 -19.90 -18.05 -36.72
C VAL A 184 -18.65 -18.93 -36.62
N VAL A 185 -18.37 -19.75 -37.63
CA VAL A 185 -17.20 -20.65 -37.60
C VAL A 185 -15.88 -19.87 -37.68
N LEU A 186 -15.81 -18.77 -38.45
CA LEU A 186 -14.64 -17.88 -38.46
C LEU A 186 -14.42 -17.22 -37.11
N THR A 187 -15.50 -16.74 -36.49
CA THR A 187 -15.43 -16.15 -35.15
C THR A 187 -14.97 -17.18 -34.12
N TYR A 188 -15.44 -18.43 -34.23
CA TYR A 188 -14.99 -19.54 -33.40
C TYR A 188 -13.51 -19.86 -33.60
N LEU A 189 -13.05 -20.01 -34.84
CA LEU A 189 -11.63 -20.25 -35.16
C LEU A 189 -10.75 -19.13 -34.62
N LEU A 190 -11.19 -17.87 -34.76
CA LEU A 190 -10.50 -16.72 -34.17
C LEU A 190 -10.41 -16.82 -32.64
N SER A 191 -11.50 -17.21 -31.96
CA SER A 191 -11.46 -17.40 -30.50
C SER A 191 -10.50 -18.51 -30.06
N ARG A 192 -10.37 -19.58 -30.87
CA ARG A 192 -9.41 -20.67 -30.59
C ARG A 192 -7.96 -20.22 -30.81
N VAL A 193 -7.70 -19.39 -31.83
CA VAL A 193 -6.35 -18.86 -32.11
C VAL A 193 -5.90 -17.82 -31.09
N LYS A 194 -6.85 -17.02 -30.55
CA LYS A 194 -6.61 -16.03 -29.49
C LYS A 194 -6.38 -16.65 -28.11
N ASP A 195 -6.70 -17.92 -27.92
CA ASP A 195 -6.49 -18.62 -26.66
C ASP A 195 -5.00 -18.60 -26.27
N SER A 196 -4.72 -18.28 -25.01
CA SER A 196 -3.37 -18.33 -24.42
C SER A 196 -2.68 -19.69 -24.58
N GLN A 197 -3.46 -20.77 -24.69
CA GLN A 197 -2.97 -22.15 -24.85
C GLN A 197 -2.73 -22.55 -26.32
N ALA A 198 -3.05 -21.68 -27.28
CA ALA A 198 -2.79 -21.94 -28.69
C ALA A 198 -1.29 -21.80 -29.01
N ASN A 199 -0.66 -22.87 -29.48
CA ASN A 199 0.72 -22.81 -29.95
C ASN A 199 0.83 -22.30 -31.40
N ASP A 200 2.02 -21.87 -31.82
CA ASP A 200 2.22 -21.27 -33.15
C ASP A 200 1.93 -22.23 -34.29
N ASN A 201 2.20 -23.53 -34.10
CA ASN A 201 1.87 -24.55 -35.09
C ASN A 201 0.35 -24.68 -35.27
N PHE A 202 -0.42 -24.61 -34.19
CA PHE A 202 -1.88 -24.57 -34.25
C PHE A 202 -2.37 -23.33 -35.01
N ARG A 203 -1.82 -22.14 -34.73
CA ARG A 203 -2.18 -20.91 -35.45
C ARG A 203 -1.92 -21.04 -36.96
N LEU A 204 -0.78 -21.62 -37.32
CA LEU A 204 -0.43 -21.89 -38.71
C LEU A 204 -1.40 -22.89 -39.36
N ASN A 205 -1.75 -23.97 -38.66
CA ASN A 205 -2.73 -24.95 -39.15
C ASN A 205 -4.11 -24.33 -39.37
N VAL A 206 -4.58 -23.47 -38.46
CA VAL A 206 -5.84 -22.75 -38.63
C VAL A 206 -5.79 -21.80 -39.83
N LEU A 207 -4.67 -21.11 -40.05
CA LEU A 207 -4.47 -20.30 -41.25
C LEU A 207 -4.57 -21.13 -42.52
N TYR A 208 -3.99 -22.34 -42.57
CA TYR A 208 -4.15 -23.25 -43.70
C TYR A 208 -5.60 -23.68 -43.91
N ILE A 209 -6.34 -23.98 -42.83
CA ILE A 209 -7.77 -24.33 -42.92
C ILE A 209 -8.56 -23.18 -43.55
N ILE A 210 -8.38 -21.94 -43.05
CA ILE A 210 -9.10 -20.76 -43.52
C ILE A 210 -8.72 -20.44 -44.97
N ASN A 211 -7.42 -20.48 -45.29
CA ASN A 211 -6.91 -20.24 -46.63
C ASN A 211 -7.52 -21.23 -47.63
N ASP A 212 -7.37 -22.53 -47.38
CA ASP A 212 -7.93 -23.57 -48.26
C ASP A 212 -9.43 -23.45 -48.43
N TRP A 213 -10.15 -23.08 -47.37
CA TRP A 213 -11.59 -22.90 -47.43
C TRP A 213 -12.00 -21.68 -48.25
N ALA A 214 -11.27 -20.57 -48.15
CA ALA A 214 -11.54 -19.36 -48.92
C ALA A 214 -11.31 -19.53 -50.43
N TYR A 215 -10.39 -20.41 -50.84
CA TYR A 215 -10.09 -20.66 -52.25
C TYR A 215 -10.97 -21.74 -52.91
N GLN A 216 -11.83 -22.44 -52.16
CA GLN A 216 -12.69 -23.52 -52.67
C GLN A 216 -14.16 -23.11 -52.87
N TRP A 217 -14.43 -21.81 -53.04
CA TRP A 217 -15.73 -21.28 -53.48
C TRP A 217 -15.75 -21.00 -54.99
#